data_AF-Q6YRE2-F1
#
_entry.id   AF-Q6YRE2-F1
#
_cell.length_a   1.000
_cell.length_b   1.000
_cell.length_c   1.000
_cell.angle_alpha   90.00
_cell.angle_beta   90.00
_cell.angle_gamma   90.00
#
_symmetry.space_group_name_H-M   'P 1'
#
loop_
_entity.id
_entity.type
_entity.pdbx_description
1 polymer ?
#
loop_
_entity_poly.entity_id
_entity_poly.type
_entity_poly.pdbx_seq_one_letter_code
_entity_poly.pdbx_strand_id
1 'polypeptide(L)'
;MLLRKNVKTVIFIFITITEKLKPSNLMGLLLGKRKKLRRKDLKKRSFFLEKGSKMLNNEDFYHIKQFNINTQCVDILKKLFHKSSFSLNFNEYMCHHHHLLNQYLTDNNYHSQSQKVIRGKINEYLILFYFQNQGIINLYPQAYLFFIPDIKFDLVLFTKNKRIVAFNFKTCLRDRYKQAMVEAQQLKKIDTRFEFYLLTNNTVETQRLNKKIKQGKISGINQVIDCFSPQANIFLQTLLTNQFLPFSDINMIKK
;
A
#
# COMPACT_ATOMS: atom_id res chain seq x y z
N MET A 1 13.17 35.48 44.25
CA MET A 1 11.71 35.32 44.30
C MET A 1 11.23 35.07 42.87
N LEU A 2 11.15 33.81 42.46
CA LEU A 2 9.89 33.08 42.17
C LEU A 2 9.05 33.73 41.05
N LEU A 3 8.57 33.06 40.00
CA LEU A 3 8.74 31.71 39.48
C LEU A 3 7.98 31.72 38.13
N ARG A 4 8.66 31.59 36.97
CA ARG A 4 8.01 31.24 35.70
C ARG A 4 7.80 29.72 35.70
N LYS A 5 6.55 29.26 35.64
CA LYS A 5 6.18 27.84 35.54
C LYS A 5 5.59 27.50 34.18
N ASN A 6 5.93 26.29 33.75
CA ASN A 6 5.20 25.40 32.83
C ASN A 6 5.49 25.48 31.33
N VAL A 7 6.68 25.00 30.94
CA VAL A 7 6.83 24.08 29.78
C VAL A 7 7.82 22.97 30.18
N LYS A 8 7.31 21.92 30.81
CA LYS A 8 7.98 20.62 30.97
C LYS A 8 6.90 19.57 30.85
N THR A 9 6.97 18.71 29.84
CA THR A 9 6.66 17.27 29.86
C THR A 9 6.78 16.75 28.41
N VAL A 10 7.47 15.61 28.26
CA VAL A 10 7.68 14.80 27.03
C VAL A 10 8.85 15.16 26.10
N ILE A 11 10.08 15.23 26.64
CA ILE A 11 11.27 14.71 25.94
C ILE A 11 12.20 14.11 27.01
N PHE A 12 11.97 12.87 27.42
CA PHE A 12 12.95 12.08 28.16
C PHE A 12 12.70 10.59 27.86
N ILE A 13 13.80 9.84 27.75
CA ILE A 13 13.91 8.40 27.45
C ILE A 13 14.06 8.07 25.95
N PHE A 14 15.16 8.54 25.36
CA PHE A 14 16.03 7.70 24.53
C PHE A 14 17.45 8.25 24.75
N ILE A 15 18.45 7.38 24.87
CA ILE A 15 19.87 7.67 25.24
C ILE A 15 20.12 7.62 26.75
N THR A 16 20.19 6.42 27.34
CA THR A 16 21.24 6.06 28.32
C THR A 16 21.36 4.54 28.49
N ILE A 17 21.73 3.77 27.45
CA ILE A 17 22.37 2.45 27.65
C ILE A 17 23.44 2.26 26.56
N THR A 18 24.49 3.06 26.63
CA THR A 18 25.75 2.78 25.93
C THR A 18 26.89 3.13 26.87
N GLU A 19 27.07 2.34 27.91
CA GLU A 19 28.34 2.21 28.66
C GLU A 19 28.16 1.12 29.72
N LYS A 20 28.56 -0.11 29.37
CA LYS A 20 28.99 -1.24 30.23
C LYS A 20 28.70 -2.59 29.55
N LEU A 21 29.32 -2.86 28.41
CA LEU A 21 29.53 -4.23 27.95
C LEU A 21 30.93 -4.34 27.34
N LYS A 22 31.77 -5.19 27.94
CA LYS A 22 33.15 -5.46 27.51
C LYS A 22 33.18 -6.15 26.12
N PRO A 23 34.24 -5.97 25.30
CA PRO A 23 34.27 -6.41 23.90
C PRO A 23 34.33 -7.93 23.68
N SER A 24 34.45 -8.76 24.72
CA SER A 24 34.56 -10.22 24.59
C SER A 24 33.22 -10.96 24.48
N ASN A 25 32.07 -10.28 24.62
CA ASN A 25 30.74 -10.90 24.52
C ASN A 25 30.03 -10.62 23.18
N LEU A 26 30.63 -9.86 22.26
CA LEU A 26 30.00 -9.49 21.00
C LEU A 26 30.10 -10.61 19.94
N MET A 27 31.12 -11.47 20.03
CA MET A 27 31.33 -12.59 19.09
C MET A 27 30.47 -13.82 19.39
N GLY A 28 29.99 -14.00 20.64
CA GLY A 28 29.08 -15.08 21.01
C GLY A 28 27.61 -14.82 20.64
N LEU A 29 27.23 -13.56 20.42
CA LEU A 29 25.84 -13.17 20.14
C LEU A 29 25.48 -13.21 18.63
N LEU A 30 26.49 -13.25 17.75
CA LEU A 30 26.30 -13.26 16.29
C LEU A 30 26.14 -14.67 15.69
N LEU A 31 26.32 -15.75 16.46
CA LEU A 31 26.25 -17.13 15.96
C LEU A 31 25.20 -18.04 16.63
N GLY A 32 24.31 -17.50 17.47
CA GLY A 32 23.33 -18.31 18.22
C GLY A 32 21.88 -17.86 18.07
N LYS A 33 21.07 -18.69 17.39
CA LYS A 33 19.58 -18.71 17.36
C LYS A 33 18.89 -17.82 16.32
N ARG A 34 18.83 -18.32 15.08
CA ARG A 34 17.65 -18.14 14.21
C ARG A 34 16.42 -18.72 14.92
N LYS A 35 15.66 -17.91 15.65
CA LYS A 35 14.33 -18.31 16.15
C LYS A 35 13.36 -18.38 14.97
N LYS A 36 13.12 -19.60 14.52
CA LYS A 36 12.01 -19.99 13.63
C LYS A 36 10.70 -19.51 14.28
N LEU A 37 10.07 -18.46 13.75
CA LEU A 37 8.72 -18.06 14.14
C LEU A 37 7.80 -19.28 13.99
N ARG A 38 7.22 -19.76 15.10
CA ARG A 38 6.41 -20.98 15.10
C ARG A 38 5.04 -20.66 14.52
N ARG A 39 4.58 -21.50 13.58
CA ARG A 39 3.21 -21.47 12.98
C ARG A 39 2.06 -21.36 14.01
N LYS A 40 2.30 -21.72 15.28
CA LYS A 40 1.32 -21.60 16.38
C LYS A 40 1.06 -20.15 16.80
N ASP A 41 2.05 -19.26 16.73
CA ASP A 41 1.89 -17.85 17.15
C ASP A 41 1.10 -17.03 16.11
N LEU A 42 1.26 -17.36 14.82
CA LEU A 42 0.45 -16.82 13.72
C LEU A 42 -1.03 -17.25 13.83
N LYS A 43 -1.29 -18.52 14.16
CA LYS A 43 -2.65 -19.03 14.39
C LYS A 43 -3.32 -18.40 15.61
N LYS A 44 -2.57 -18.10 16.67
CA LYS A 44 -3.11 -17.49 17.89
C LYS A 44 -3.46 -16.01 17.68
N ARG A 45 -2.69 -15.28 16.87
CA ARG A 45 -3.03 -13.92 16.43
C ARG A 45 -4.21 -13.88 15.46
N SER A 46 -4.31 -14.82 14.51
CA SER A 46 -5.47 -14.89 13.61
C SER A 46 -6.77 -15.18 14.37
N PHE A 47 -6.72 -16.09 15.35
CA PHE A 47 -7.87 -16.44 16.19
C PHE A 47 -8.38 -15.27 17.06
N PHE A 48 -7.48 -14.39 17.52
CA PHE A 48 -7.88 -13.19 18.29
C PHE A 48 -8.52 -12.09 17.43
N LEU A 49 -8.30 -12.08 16.11
CA LEU A 49 -8.92 -11.13 15.18
C LEU A 49 -10.36 -11.50 14.79
N GLU A 50 -10.77 -12.77 15.01
CA GLU A 50 -12.06 -13.32 14.57
C GLU A 50 -13.21 -13.07 15.55
N LYS A 51 -12.97 -13.01 16.87
CA LYS A 51 -14.03 -12.82 17.87
C LYS A 51 -14.39 -11.33 18.02
N GLY A 52 -15.36 -10.87 17.24
CA GLY A 52 -15.98 -9.55 17.36
C GLY A 52 -15.63 -8.56 16.24
N SER A 53 -14.89 -8.98 15.21
CA SER A 53 -14.58 -8.12 14.08
C SER A 53 -15.75 -8.03 13.10
N LYS A 54 -16.21 -6.80 12.86
CA LYS A 54 -17.20 -6.54 11.81
C LYS A 54 -16.61 -6.93 10.46
N MET A 55 -17.35 -7.74 9.69
CA MET A 55 -17.05 -8.01 8.28
C MET A 55 -17.37 -6.79 7.42
N LEU A 56 -16.89 -6.77 6.17
CA LEU A 56 -17.32 -5.74 5.23
C LEU A 56 -18.80 -5.92 4.87
N ASN A 57 -19.50 -4.81 4.76
CA ASN A 57 -20.86 -4.72 4.22
C ASN A 57 -20.87 -3.85 2.94
N ASN A 58 -22.03 -3.64 2.31
CA ASN A 58 -22.14 -2.81 1.11
C ASN A 58 -21.75 -1.34 1.33
N GLU A 59 -22.01 -0.79 2.52
CA GLU A 59 -21.73 0.61 2.86
C GLU A 59 -20.22 0.90 2.84
N ASP A 60 -19.41 -0.08 3.22
CA ASP A 60 -17.95 0.04 3.18
C ASP A 60 -17.43 0.29 1.75
N PHE A 61 -18.11 -0.27 0.74
CA PHE A 61 -17.77 -0.07 -0.68
C PHE A 61 -18.34 1.24 -1.24
N TYR A 62 -19.39 1.79 -0.62
CA TYR A 62 -20.10 2.98 -1.13
C TYR A 62 -19.20 4.23 -1.14
N HIS A 63 -18.32 4.36 -0.16
CA HIS A 63 -17.37 5.46 -0.09
C HIS A 63 -16.31 5.41 -1.20
N ILE A 64 -16.07 4.24 -1.78
CA ILE A 64 -15.25 4.05 -2.96
C ILE A 64 -16.19 3.96 -4.17
N LYS A 65 -16.80 5.10 -4.53
CA LYS A 65 -17.92 5.30 -5.47
C LYS A 65 -17.85 4.61 -6.85
N GLN A 66 -16.76 3.92 -7.19
CA GLN A 66 -16.56 3.22 -8.46
C GLN A 66 -16.50 1.69 -8.34
N PHE A 67 -16.67 1.13 -7.15
CA PHE A 67 -16.77 -0.32 -7.00
C PHE A 67 -18.15 -0.79 -7.44
N ASN A 68 -18.18 -1.64 -8.46
CA ASN A 68 -19.38 -2.41 -8.77
C ASN A 68 -19.59 -3.43 -7.64
N ILE A 69 -20.55 -3.13 -6.77
CA ILE A 69 -20.89 -3.91 -5.58
C ILE A 69 -21.50 -5.28 -5.91
N ASN A 70 -21.99 -5.47 -7.15
CA ASN A 70 -22.61 -6.70 -7.64
C ASN A 70 -21.62 -7.55 -8.42
N THR A 71 -20.42 -7.72 -7.88
CA THR A 71 -19.38 -8.55 -8.51
C THR A 71 -18.96 -9.68 -7.60
N GLN A 72 -18.64 -10.82 -8.19
CA GLN A 72 -18.07 -11.98 -7.48
C GLN A 72 -16.87 -11.58 -6.60
N CYS A 73 -16.05 -10.63 -7.04
CA CYS A 73 -14.91 -10.14 -6.25
C CYS A 73 -15.33 -9.44 -4.95
N VAL A 74 -16.43 -8.68 -4.97
CA VAL A 74 -16.98 -8.04 -3.76
C VAL A 74 -17.55 -9.09 -2.81
N ASP A 75 -18.25 -10.11 -3.32
CA ASP A 75 -18.79 -11.18 -2.49
C ASP A 75 -17.70 -12.03 -1.85
N ILE A 76 -16.63 -12.32 -2.59
CA ILE A 76 -15.44 -12.99 -2.04
C ILE A 76 -14.81 -12.11 -0.95
N LEU A 77 -14.65 -10.81 -1.18
CA LEU A 77 -14.07 -9.92 -0.17
C LEU A 77 -14.90 -9.86 1.11
N LYS A 78 -16.23 -9.71 1.02
CA LYS A 78 -17.10 -9.69 2.20
C LYS A 78 -16.96 -10.96 3.05
N LYS A 79 -16.70 -12.11 2.42
CA LYS A 79 -16.49 -13.40 3.10
C LYS A 79 -15.10 -13.54 3.74
N LEU A 80 -14.09 -12.91 3.16
CA LEU A 80 -12.69 -13.10 3.59
C LEU A 80 -12.15 -11.93 4.43
N PHE A 81 -12.81 -10.78 4.41
CA PHE A 81 -12.28 -9.55 4.98
C PHE A 81 -12.85 -9.25 6.37
N HIS A 82 -11.94 -9.06 7.32
CA HIS A 82 -12.25 -8.62 8.68
C HIS A 82 -11.71 -7.22 8.91
N LYS A 83 -12.55 -6.27 9.38
CA LYS A 83 -12.12 -4.87 9.62
C LYS A 83 -11.01 -4.74 10.66
N SER A 84 -10.87 -5.70 11.57
CA SER A 84 -9.77 -5.74 12.54
C SER A 84 -8.39 -5.84 11.88
N SER A 85 -8.33 -6.34 10.64
CA SER A 85 -7.09 -6.45 9.86
C SER A 85 -6.49 -5.10 9.46
N PHE A 86 -7.25 -4.00 9.51
CA PHE A 86 -6.71 -2.66 9.27
C PHE A 86 -5.71 -2.19 10.34
N SER A 87 -5.63 -2.89 11.47
CA SER A 87 -4.61 -2.66 12.50
C SER A 87 -3.22 -3.21 12.12
N LEU A 88 -3.14 -4.08 11.11
CA LEU A 88 -1.88 -4.63 10.60
C LEU A 88 -1.12 -3.58 9.80
N ASN A 89 0.21 -3.66 9.72
CA ASN A 89 0.97 -2.85 8.75
C ASN A 89 0.56 -3.20 7.32
N PHE A 90 0.76 -2.27 6.38
CA PHE A 90 0.24 -2.42 5.02
C PHE A 90 0.69 -3.72 4.34
N ASN A 91 1.96 -4.08 4.48
CA ASN A 91 2.48 -5.32 3.89
C ASN A 91 1.96 -6.58 4.58
N GLU A 92 1.75 -6.55 5.90
CA GLU A 92 1.19 -7.66 6.66
C GLU A 92 -0.28 -7.87 6.29
N TYR A 93 -1.03 -6.77 6.16
CA TYR A 93 -2.39 -6.75 5.64
C TYR A 93 -2.49 -7.35 4.24
N MET A 94 -1.61 -6.95 3.32
CA MET A 94 -1.60 -7.47 1.94
C MET A 94 -1.26 -8.96 1.91
N CYS A 95 -0.23 -9.40 2.63
CA CYS A 95 0.15 -10.80 2.75
C CYS A 95 -0.98 -11.67 3.35
N HIS A 96 -1.62 -11.18 4.41
CA HIS A 96 -2.71 -11.90 5.09
C HIS A 96 -3.89 -12.16 4.15
N HIS A 97 -4.40 -11.13 3.50
CA HIS A 97 -5.57 -11.29 2.63
C HIS A 97 -5.27 -12.05 1.33
N HIS A 98 -4.07 -11.90 0.77
CA HIS A 98 -3.67 -12.74 -0.37
C HIS A 98 -3.52 -14.21 0.02
N HIS A 99 -3.10 -14.51 1.25
CA HIS A 99 -3.10 -15.89 1.76
C HIS A 99 -4.52 -16.45 1.86
N LEU A 100 -5.45 -15.72 2.46
CA LEU A 100 -6.85 -16.13 2.55
C LEU A 100 -7.49 -16.31 1.17
N LEU A 101 -7.24 -15.38 0.25
CA LEU A 101 -7.73 -15.47 -1.13
C LEU A 101 -7.17 -16.71 -1.85
N ASN A 102 -5.88 -17.02 -1.67
CA ASN A 102 -5.27 -18.22 -2.23
C ASN A 102 -5.98 -19.50 -1.77
N GLN A 103 -6.25 -19.61 -0.47
CA GLN A 103 -6.95 -20.75 0.11
C GLN A 103 -8.37 -20.83 -0.46
N TYR A 104 -9.12 -19.74 -0.40
CA TYR A 104 -10.49 -19.69 -0.92
C TYR A 104 -10.59 -20.11 -2.39
N LEU A 105 -9.72 -19.59 -3.26
CA LEU A 105 -9.73 -19.94 -4.68
C LEU A 105 -9.39 -21.41 -4.94
N THR A 106 -8.54 -22.00 -4.09
CA THR A 106 -8.15 -23.41 -4.16
C THR A 106 -9.29 -24.30 -3.70
N ASP A 107 -9.87 -24.01 -2.53
CA ASP A 107 -10.95 -24.78 -1.92
C ASP A 107 -12.23 -24.79 -2.78
N ASN A 108 -12.44 -23.73 -3.57
CA ASN A 108 -13.58 -23.60 -4.47
C ASN A 108 -13.25 -23.95 -5.94
N ASN A 109 -12.10 -24.58 -6.20
CA ASN A 109 -11.72 -25.10 -7.53
C ASN A 109 -11.80 -24.08 -8.68
N TYR A 110 -11.44 -22.82 -8.44
CA TYR A 110 -11.42 -21.80 -9.49
C TYR A 110 -10.35 -22.14 -10.54
N HIS A 111 -10.71 -22.12 -11.82
CA HIS A 111 -9.74 -22.30 -12.90
C HIS A 111 -8.77 -21.10 -13.02
N SER A 112 -7.60 -21.34 -13.63
CA SER A 112 -6.47 -20.40 -13.63
C SER A 112 -6.78 -19.03 -14.22
N GLN A 113 -7.62 -18.94 -15.25
CA GLN A 113 -7.99 -17.68 -15.88
C GLN A 113 -8.88 -16.83 -14.95
N SER A 114 -9.90 -17.44 -14.32
CA SER A 114 -10.73 -16.75 -13.34
C SER A 114 -9.92 -16.31 -12.12
N GLN A 115 -8.99 -17.15 -11.65
CA GLN A 115 -8.10 -16.76 -10.56
C GLN A 115 -7.29 -15.50 -10.90
N LYS A 116 -6.75 -15.37 -12.11
CA LYS A 116 -5.98 -14.17 -12.51
C LYS A 116 -6.84 -12.90 -12.43
N VAL A 117 -8.06 -12.96 -12.96
CA VAL A 117 -9.00 -11.82 -12.95
C VAL A 117 -9.39 -11.46 -11.52
N ILE A 118 -9.82 -12.44 -10.73
CA ILE A 118 -10.23 -12.24 -9.34
C ILE A 118 -9.10 -11.66 -8.49
N ARG A 119 -7.88 -12.21 -8.61
CA ARG A 119 -6.70 -11.72 -7.89
C ARG A 119 -6.36 -10.29 -8.26
N GLY A 120 -6.44 -9.94 -9.54
CA GLY A 120 -6.19 -8.57 -10.00
C GLY A 120 -7.16 -7.60 -9.33
N LYS A 121 -8.46 -7.90 -9.41
CA LYS A 121 -9.50 -7.02 -8.89
C LYS A 121 -9.50 -6.90 -7.37
N ILE A 122 -9.38 -8.03 -6.66
CA ILE A 122 -9.29 -8.03 -5.20
C ILE A 122 -8.02 -7.32 -4.74
N ASN A 123 -6.90 -7.41 -5.47
CA ASN A 123 -5.69 -6.66 -5.13
C ASN A 123 -5.92 -5.14 -5.16
N GLU A 124 -6.60 -4.62 -6.19
CA GLU A 124 -6.96 -3.19 -6.24
C GLU A 124 -7.83 -2.79 -5.04
N TYR A 125 -8.85 -3.60 -4.74
CA TYR A 125 -9.78 -3.36 -3.64
C TYR A 125 -9.08 -3.33 -2.29
N LEU A 126 -8.18 -4.29 -2.03
CA LEU A 126 -7.42 -4.34 -0.78
C LEU A 126 -6.56 -3.08 -0.59
N ILE A 127 -5.89 -2.60 -1.63
CA ILE A 127 -5.06 -1.39 -1.58
C ILE A 127 -5.94 -0.17 -1.28
N LEU A 128 -7.03 0.00 -2.03
CA LEU A 128 -7.94 1.15 -1.88
C LEU A 128 -8.60 1.18 -0.50
N PHE A 129 -9.07 0.04 0.01
CA PHE A 129 -9.63 -0.06 1.35
C PHE A 129 -8.62 0.31 2.43
N TYR A 130 -7.40 -0.20 2.30
CA TYR A 130 -6.36 0.11 3.28
C TYR A 130 -6.02 1.61 3.26
N PHE A 131 -5.85 2.20 2.07
CA PHE A 131 -5.55 3.63 1.94
C PHE A 131 -6.65 4.51 2.53
N GLN A 132 -7.92 4.19 2.25
CA GLN A 132 -9.06 4.89 2.85
C GLN A 132 -9.06 4.80 4.37
N ASN A 133 -8.86 3.59 4.91
CA ASN A 133 -8.87 3.37 6.35
C ASN A 133 -7.69 4.06 7.07
N GLN A 134 -6.56 4.26 6.38
CA GLN A 134 -5.42 5.02 6.92
C GLN A 134 -5.60 6.54 6.79
N GLY A 135 -6.77 7.03 6.35
CA GLY A 135 -7.12 8.45 6.34
C GLY A 135 -7.02 9.15 4.98
N ILE A 136 -6.73 8.43 3.90
CA ILE A 136 -6.77 9.01 2.54
C ILE A 136 -8.22 9.00 2.04
N ILE A 137 -8.96 10.06 2.36
CA ILE A 137 -10.41 10.14 2.09
C ILE A 137 -10.76 10.51 0.64
N ASN A 138 -9.91 11.28 -0.03
CA ASN A 138 -10.13 11.76 -1.41
C ASN A 138 -9.48 10.81 -2.43
N LEU A 139 -10.02 9.60 -2.53
CA LEU A 139 -9.58 8.60 -3.52
C LEU A 139 -10.32 8.80 -4.84
N TYR A 140 -9.57 8.89 -5.94
CA TYR A 140 -10.12 8.88 -7.30
C TYR A 140 -9.64 7.61 -8.01
N PRO A 141 -10.27 6.45 -7.73
CA PRO A 141 -9.93 5.23 -8.44
C PRO A 141 -10.23 5.37 -9.94
N GLN A 142 -9.67 4.46 -10.75
CA GLN A 142 -10.05 4.24 -12.16
C GLN A 142 -10.25 5.54 -12.96
N ALA A 143 -9.40 6.54 -12.71
CA ALA A 143 -9.63 7.92 -13.10
C ALA A 143 -8.88 8.27 -14.38
N TYR A 144 -9.52 9.13 -15.18
CA TYR A 144 -8.91 9.81 -16.31
C TYR A 144 -8.59 11.24 -15.91
N LEU A 145 -7.42 11.74 -16.31
CA LEU A 145 -7.05 13.14 -16.12
C LEU A 145 -7.42 13.91 -17.38
N PHE A 146 -8.07 15.08 -17.25
CA PHE A 146 -8.59 15.81 -18.43
C PHE A 146 -7.51 16.15 -19.48
N PHE A 147 -6.26 16.32 -19.05
CA PHE A 147 -5.12 16.65 -19.91
C PHE A 147 -4.40 15.40 -20.47
N ILE A 148 -4.78 14.19 -20.04
CA ILE A 148 -4.37 12.89 -20.60
C ILE A 148 -5.62 11.99 -20.60
N PRO A 149 -6.59 12.23 -21.50
CA PRO A 149 -7.86 11.53 -21.50
C PRO A 149 -7.74 10.05 -21.89
N ASP A 150 -6.65 9.66 -22.55
CA ASP A 150 -6.46 8.28 -23.06
C ASP A 150 -5.83 7.33 -22.03
N ILE A 151 -5.40 7.85 -20.87
CA ILE A 151 -4.80 7.03 -19.82
C ILE A 151 -5.74 6.92 -18.63
N LYS A 152 -6.05 5.67 -18.32
CA LYS A 152 -6.76 5.30 -17.10
C LYS A 152 -5.77 4.90 -16.01
N PHE A 153 -5.78 5.63 -14.91
CA PHE A 153 -5.00 5.29 -13.72
C PHE A 153 -5.84 4.47 -12.74
N ASP A 154 -5.22 3.51 -12.06
CA ASP A 154 -5.93 2.70 -11.06
C ASP A 154 -6.32 3.54 -9.83
N LEU A 155 -5.49 4.53 -9.46
CA LEU A 155 -5.79 5.55 -8.46
C LEU A 155 -5.09 6.86 -8.80
N VAL A 156 -5.81 7.97 -8.64
CA VAL A 156 -5.26 9.32 -8.61
C VAL A 156 -5.52 9.94 -7.24
N LEU A 157 -4.49 10.57 -6.68
CA LEU A 157 -4.56 11.38 -5.48
C LEU A 157 -4.10 12.79 -5.80
N PHE A 158 -4.74 13.74 -5.14
CA PHE A 158 -4.44 15.15 -5.26
C PHE A 158 -3.80 15.63 -3.97
N THR A 159 -2.66 16.32 -4.08
CA THR A 159 -1.91 16.80 -2.91
C THR A 159 -1.60 18.27 -3.03
N LYS A 160 -1.52 18.96 -1.89
CA LYS A 160 -1.22 20.40 -1.84
C LYS A 160 0.12 20.76 -2.52
N ASN A 161 1.15 19.95 -2.33
CA ASN A 161 2.52 20.28 -2.76
C ASN A 161 2.92 19.61 -4.09
N LYS A 162 2.53 18.35 -4.31
CA LYS A 162 2.94 17.57 -5.48
C LYS A 162 1.92 17.59 -6.61
N ARG A 163 0.78 18.27 -6.40
CA ARG A 163 -0.39 18.36 -7.26
C ARG A 163 -1.06 17.01 -7.51
N ILE A 164 -0.39 16.06 -8.16
CA ILE A 164 -0.95 14.77 -8.57
C ILE A 164 0.01 13.64 -8.23
N VAL A 165 -0.53 12.60 -7.58
CA VAL A 165 0.12 11.32 -7.38
C VAL A 165 -0.77 10.25 -8.01
N ALA A 166 -0.30 9.66 -9.10
CA ALA A 166 -0.99 8.63 -9.84
C ALA A 166 -0.39 7.24 -9.55
N PHE A 167 -1.24 6.22 -9.60
CA PHE A 167 -0.86 4.85 -9.30
C PHE A 167 -1.46 3.89 -10.29
N ASN A 168 -0.66 2.87 -10.61
CA ASN A 168 -1.16 1.64 -11.21
C ASN A 168 -0.84 0.44 -10.32
N PHE A 169 -1.77 -0.51 -10.27
CA PHE A 169 -1.74 -1.69 -9.42
C PHE A 169 -1.67 -2.93 -10.31
N LYS A 170 -0.71 -3.82 -10.06
CA LYS A 170 -0.56 -5.06 -10.84
C LYS A 170 -0.07 -6.18 -9.94
N THR A 171 -0.75 -7.33 -9.90
CA THR A 171 -0.24 -8.48 -9.12
C THR A 171 1.13 -8.98 -9.58
N CYS A 172 1.41 -8.86 -10.89
CA CYS A 172 2.72 -9.09 -11.50
C CYS A 172 2.90 -8.17 -12.72
N LEU A 173 4.13 -7.86 -13.10
CA LEU A 173 4.45 -6.85 -14.11
C LEU A 173 4.77 -7.47 -15.47
N ARG A 174 5.65 -8.48 -15.55
CA ARG A 174 6.14 -9.06 -16.81
C ARG A 174 6.63 -7.98 -17.78
N ASP A 175 6.03 -7.84 -18.96
CA ASP A 175 6.24 -6.73 -19.91
C ASP A 175 5.23 -5.59 -19.76
N ARG A 176 4.19 -5.75 -18.94
CA ARG A 176 3.13 -4.75 -18.73
C ARG A 176 3.64 -3.46 -18.07
N TYR A 177 4.82 -3.49 -17.44
CA TYR A 177 5.47 -2.27 -16.96
C TYR A 177 5.84 -1.30 -18.10
N LYS A 178 5.98 -1.78 -19.35
CA LYS A 178 6.24 -0.93 -20.51
C LYS A 178 5.07 0.03 -20.77
N GLN A 179 3.84 -0.44 -20.58
CA GLN A 179 2.65 0.39 -20.64
C GLN A 179 2.67 1.45 -19.52
N ALA A 180 2.93 1.03 -18.28
CA ALA A 180 3.06 1.94 -17.13
C ALA A 180 4.17 2.99 -17.33
N MET A 181 5.26 2.63 -18.04
CA MET A 181 6.32 3.56 -18.39
C MET A 181 5.84 4.63 -19.39
N VAL A 182 5.12 4.24 -20.45
CA VAL A 182 4.52 5.19 -21.40
C VAL A 182 3.56 6.12 -20.67
N GLU A 183 2.73 5.58 -19.79
CA GLU A 183 1.75 6.35 -19.02
C GLU A 183 2.41 7.38 -18.11
N ALA A 184 3.44 6.95 -17.37
CA ALA A 184 4.20 7.81 -16.49
C ALA A 184 4.98 8.90 -17.25
N GLN A 185 5.51 8.59 -18.43
CA GLN A 185 6.18 9.57 -19.29
C GLN A 185 5.22 10.66 -19.77
N GLN A 186 4.01 10.29 -20.20
CA GLN A 186 3.00 11.27 -20.60
C GLN A 186 2.64 12.20 -19.43
N LEU A 187 2.47 11.64 -18.23
CA LEU A 187 2.23 12.42 -17.01
C LEU A 187 3.36 13.42 -16.73
N LYS A 188 4.62 12.96 -16.79
CA LYS A 188 5.81 13.79 -16.53
C LYS A 188 6.07 14.86 -17.59
N LYS A 189 5.62 14.66 -18.84
CA LYS A 189 5.70 15.68 -19.90
C LYS A 189 4.86 16.92 -19.59
N ILE A 190 3.79 16.76 -18.81
CA ILE A 190 2.88 17.85 -18.46
C ILE A 190 3.38 18.62 -17.25
N ASP A 191 3.76 17.91 -16.19
CA ASP A 191 4.35 18.51 -15.00
C ASP A 191 5.32 17.51 -14.37
N THR A 192 6.59 17.90 -14.27
CA THR A 192 7.65 17.03 -13.72
C THR A 192 7.43 16.71 -12.24
N ARG A 193 6.62 17.50 -11.53
CA ARG A 193 6.25 17.30 -10.13
C ARG A 193 5.24 16.17 -9.92
N PHE A 194 4.47 15.80 -10.94
CA PHE A 194 3.50 14.71 -10.82
C PHE A 194 4.21 13.41 -10.50
N GLU A 195 3.73 12.66 -9.52
CA GLU A 195 4.34 11.39 -9.15
C GLU A 195 3.57 10.22 -9.76
N PHE A 196 4.29 9.20 -10.19
CA PHE A 196 3.72 7.96 -10.68
C PHE A 196 4.36 6.77 -9.98
N TYR A 197 3.55 5.96 -9.29
CA TYR A 197 3.98 4.78 -8.57
C TYR A 197 3.31 3.51 -9.12
N LEU A 198 4.10 2.43 -9.19
CA LEU A 198 3.61 1.13 -9.62
C LEU A 198 3.64 0.17 -8.44
N LEU A 199 2.47 -0.27 -7.96
CA LEU A 199 2.37 -1.23 -6.86
C LEU A 199 2.21 -2.64 -7.42
N THR A 200 3.00 -3.57 -6.91
CA THR A 200 2.99 -4.97 -7.32
C THR A 200 3.21 -5.92 -6.16
N ASN A 201 2.90 -7.20 -6.35
CA ASN A 201 3.07 -8.24 -5.34
C ASN A 201 4.26 -9.16 -5.65
N ASN A 202 5.21 -8.66 -6.46
CA ASN A 202 6.34 -9.44 -6.96
C ASN A 202 7.66 -8.76 -6.59
N THR A 203 8.35 -9.32 -5.60
CA THR A 203 9.63 -8.81 -5.08
C THR A 203 10.73 -8.77 -6.14
N VAL A 204 10.87 -9.84 -6.94
CA VAL A 204 11.95 -9.97 -7.94
C VAL A 204 11.77 -8.93 -9.05
N GLU A 205 10.56 -8.79 -9.57
CA GLU A 205 10.25 -7.78 -10.58
C GLU A 205 10.45 -6.37 -10.03
N THR A 206 10.03 -6.13 -8.78
CA THR A 206 10.21 -4.83 -8.11
C THR A 206 11.67 -4.44 -8.01
N GLN A 207 12.53 -5.33 -7.51
CA GLN A 207 13.97 -5.08 -7.39
C GLN A 207 14.61 -4.82 -8.75
N ARG A 208 14.29 -5.65 -9.75
CA ARG A 208 14.80 -5.52 -11.12
C ARG A 208 14.42 -4.17 -11.74
N LEU A 209 13.16 -3.76 -11.63
CA LEU A 209 12.69 -2.51 -12.23
C LEU A 209 13.20 -1.28 -11.48
N ASN A 210 13.24 -1.29 -10.14
CA ASN A 210 13.84 -0.20 -9.38
C ASN A 210 15.34 -0.02 -9.70
N LYS A 211 16.08 -1.11 -9.97
CA LYS A 211 17.46 -1.01 -10.47
C LYS A 211 17.51 -0.30 -11.83
N LYS A 212 16.61 -0.64 -12.75
CA LYS A 212 16.53 0.02 -14.07
C LYS A 212 16.12 1.49 -13.96
N ILE A 213 15.20 1.85 -13.07
CA ILE A 213 14.80 3.24 -12.79
C ILE A 213 16.00 4.03 -12.28
N LYS A 214 16.72 3.51 -11.29
CA LYS A 214 17.96 4.16 -10.76
C LYS A 214 19.05 4.33 -11.81
N GLN A 215 19.10 3.42 -12.80
CA GLN A 215 20.03 3.50 -13.93
C GLN A 215 19.54 4.44 -15.06
N GLY A 216 18.38 5.09 -14.92
CA GLY A 216 17.78 5.93 -15.96
C GLY A 216 17.21 5.16 -17.17
N LYS A 217 17.17 3.82 -17.12
CA LYS A 217 16.66 2.96 -18.22
C LYS A 217 15.14 2.92 -18.29
N ILE A 218 14.46 3.32 -17.23
CA ILE A 218 13.01 3.47 -17.15
C ILE A 218 12.77 4.87 -16.63
N SER A 219 12.13 5.71 -17.44
CA SER A 219 11.77 7.07 -17.07
C SER A 219 10.27 7.18 -16.75
N GLY A 220 9.88 8.28 -16.12
CA GLY A 220 8.49 8.54 -15.74
C GLY A 220 8.10 7.93 -14.39
N ILE A 221 8.39 6.65 -14.16
CA ILE A 221 8.03 5.94 -12.94
C ILE A 221 8.94 6.36 -11.78
N ASN A 222 8.36 6.92 -10.71
CA ASN A 222 9.11 7.32 -9.52
C ASN A 222 9.66 6.11 -8.77
N GLN A 223 8.82 5.10 -8.53
CA GLN A 223 9.23 3.87 -7.83
C GLN A 223 8.25 2.73 -8.11
N VAL A 224 8.77 1.50 -8.13
CA VAL A 224 7.96 0.27 -8.04
C VAL A 224 7.92 -0.19 -6.59
N ILE A 225 6.74 -0.45 -6.04
CA ILE A 225 6.55 -0.84 -4.63
C ILE A 225 6.06 -2.28 -4.57
N ASP A 226 6.76 -3.12 -3.80
CA ASP A 226 6.32 -4.48 -3.50
C ASP A 226 5.39 -4.47 -2.29
N CYS A 227 4.09 -4.64 -2.52
CA CYS A 227 3.05 -4.67 -1.50
C CYS A 227 3.22 -5.77 -0.45
N PHE A 228 4.04 -6.80 -0.70
CA PHE A 228 4.34 -7.83 0.30
C PHE A 228 5.58 -7.53 1.13
N SER A 229 6.36 -6.52 0.77
CA SER A 229 7.59 -6.17 1.47
C SER A 229 7.35 -5.07 2.52
N PRO A 230 8.12 -5.05 3.63
CA PRO A 230 8.02 -3.99 4.64
C PRO A 230 8.18 -2.57 4.08
N GLN A 231 8.88 -2.41 2.96
CA GLN A 231 9.03 -1.14 2.26
C GLN A 231 7.70 -0.56 1.78
N ALA A 232 6.67 -1.37 1.52
CA ALA A 232 5.35 -0.85 1.20
C ALA A 232 4.72 -0.08 2.37
N ASN A 233 4.94 -0.51 3.61
CA ASN A 233 4.47 0.23 4.78
C ASN A 233 5.23 1.55 4.93
N ILE A 234 6.56 1.54 4.77
CA ILE A 234 7.39 2.77 4.79
C ILE A 234 6.94 3.75 3.71
N PHE A 235 6.70 3.25 2.50
CA PHE A 235 6.16 4.02 1.39
C PHE A 235 4.83 4.68 1.77
N LEU A 236 3.89 3.91 2.32
CA LEU A 236 2.60 4.45 2.72
C LEU A 236 2.72 5.49 3.84
N GLN A 237 3.54 5.25 4.87
CA GLN A 237 3.76 6.24 5.93
C GLN A 237 4.33 7.55 5.36
N THR A 238 5.21 7.45 4.37
CA THR A 238 5.72 8.62 3.63
C THR A 238 4.62 9.29 2.82
N LEU A 239 3.78 8.52 2.12
CA LEU A 239 2.64 9.03 1.35
C LEU A 239 1.65 9.79 2.26
N LEU A 240 1.39 9.29 3.47
CA LEU A 240 0.49 9.90 4.46
C LEU A 240 1.00 11.22 5.04
N THR A 241 2.27 11.58 4.84
CA THR A 241 2.77 12.92 5.20
C THR A 241 2.20 14.05 4.34
N ASN A 242 1.56 13.70 3.20
CA ASN A 242 0.97 14.68 2.30
C ASN A 242 -0.43 15.10 2.78
N GLN A 243 -0.76 16.38 2.58
CA GLN A 243 -2.13 16.86 2.70
C GLN A 243 -2.89 16.54 1.40
N PHE A 244 -3.88 15.65 1.48
CA PHE A 244 -4.74 15.27 0.36
C PHE A 244 -5.92 16.23 0.21
N LEU A 245 -6.13 16.73 -1.00
CA LEU A 245 -7.18 17.69 -1.34
C LEU A 245 -8.26 17.02 -2.18
N PRO A 246 -9.52 17.46 -2.11
CA PRO A 246 -10.52 17.08 -3.10
C PRO A 246 -10.18 17.75 -4.44
N PHE A 247 -10.59 17.11 -5.54
CA PHE A 247 -10.33 17.56 -6.91
C PHE A 247 -10.81 18.98 -7.19
N SER A 248 -11.97 19.38 -6.63
CA SER A 248 -12.54 20.72 -6.76
C SER A 248 -11.61 21.83 -6.29
N ASP A 249 -10.74 21.54 -5.32
CA ASP A 249 -9.87 22.54 -4.70
C ASP A 249 -8.60 22.78 -5.51
N ILE A 250 -8.32 21.92 -6.50
CA ILE A 250 -7.28 22.18 -7.49
C ILE A 250 -7.90 23.07 -8.56
N ASN A 251 -7.96 24.35 -8.23
CA ASN A 251 -8.29 25.40 -9.19
C ASN A 251 -7.50 25.17 -10.48
N MET A 252 -8.24 24.92 -11.55
CA MET A 252 -7.76 25.04 -12.92
C MET A 252 -7.03 26.38 -13.03
N ILE A 253 -5.76 26.36 -13.45
CA ILE A 253 -5.12 27.59 -13.92
C ILE A 253 -5.97 28.01 -15.12
N LYS A 254 -6.82 29.03 -14.93
CA LYS A 254 -7.53 29.66 -16.04
C LYS A 254 -6.44 30.16 -16.99
N LYS A 255 -6.47 29.67 -18.23
CA LYS A 255 -5.81 30.35 -19.33
C LYS A 255 -6.45 31.71 -19.51
#